data_AF-I7ZWN2-F1
#
_entry.id   AF-I7ZWN2-F1
#
_cell.length_a   1.000
_cell.length_b   1.000
_cell.length_c   1.000
_cell.angle_alpha   90.00
_cell.angle_beta   90.00
_cell.angle_gamma   90.00
#
_symmetry.space_group_name_H-M   'P 1'
#
loop_
_entity.id
_entity.type
_entity.pdbx_description
1 polymer ?
#
loop_
_entity_poly.entity_id
_entity_poly.type
_entity_poly.pdbx_seq_one_letter_code
_entity_poly.pdbx_strand_id
1 'polypeptide(L)'
;MSNPVYLGVIGTYPKKHLQPTATLIRYIPIHFNFRKNTNSAAGVGGVGTAFLSQLARLPNAPKLVLLARSSQTLQSPTPAYSPAIPAADWKTAVETPSLIKSGALSVDEIASYLSSAPGRSILVDNTSDLTLASSYPVFLRKGISIVTPNKKGFSSDLSLWKDIFAAAAEGKALVYHESTVGAGLPVISTLRDLVSTGDEVTRIEGVFSGTLSFLFNTFAPVSGPSGAKWSEVVAKAKELGYTEPDPRDDLNGMDVARKLTILARIAGLEVQSPDSFPIESLIPKELESVPSTADGIKEFMTRLPEFDGQMSAIKEAAEKEGKVVRYVGSVDVGKKEVRVGLQYFDKDSSIAGLKGSDNIISFYTKRYGGNPLVVQGSGAGGDVTAMGVSADLIKVVQRLQ
;
A
#
# COMPACT_ATOMS: atom_id res chain seq x y z
N MET A 1 9.13 12.05 -33.50
CA MET A 1 8.65 12.75 -32.28
C MET A 1 7.90 11.72 -31.47
N SER A 2 8.29 11.46 -30.22
CA SER A 2 7.56 10.55 -29.34
C SER A 2 6.14 11.08 -29.13
N ASN A 3 5.14 10.21 -29.17
CA ASN A 3 3.76 10.60 -28.89
C ASN A 3 3.66 11.12 -27.44
N PRO A 4 2.97 12.25 -27.20
CA PRO A 4 2.82 12.78 -25.85
C PRO A 4 2.08 11.79 -24.95
N VAL A 5 2.54 11.65 -23.71
CA VAL A 5 1.86 10.87 -22.66
C VAL A 5 1.15 11.83 -21.71
N TYR A 6 -0.11 11.50 -21.42
CA TYR A 6 -1.02 12.28 -20.59
C TYR A 6 -1.22 11.60 -19.24
N LEU A 7 -1.14 12.38 -18.16
CA LEU A 7 -1.18 11.88 -16.80
C LEU A 7 -2.40 12.43 -16.06
N GLY A 8 -3.21 11.52 -15.51
CA GLY A 8 -4.20 11.82 -14.48
C GLY A 8 -3.71 11.33 -13.13
N VAL A 9 -3.92 12.11 -12.07
CA VAL A 9 -3.58 11.74 -10.69
C VAL A 9 -4.83 11.84 -9.83
N ILE A 10 -5.16 10.76 -9.12
CA ILE A 10 -6.19 10.76 -8.08
C ILE A 10 -5.50 10.62 -6.72
N GLY A 11 -5.85 11.48 -5.77
CA GLY A 11 -5.34 11.44 -4.40
C GLY A 11 -6.42 11.65 -3.36
N THR A 12 -6.11 11.31 -2.11
CA THR A 12 -7.00 11.53 -0.95
C THR A 12 -6.75 12.88 -0.29
N TYR A 13 -7.62 13.32 0.62
CA TYR A 13 -7.24 14.41 1.52
C TYR A 13 -6.15 13.92 2.49
N PRO A 14 -5.14 14.74 2.87
CA PRO A 14 -4.33 14.43 4.04
C PRO A 14 -5.28 14.20 5.23
N LYS A 15 -5.15 13.06 5.94
CA LYS A 15 -5.83 12.84 7.22
C LYS A 15 -5.39 13.97 8.16
N LYS A 16 -6.19 15.04 8.30
CA LYS A 16 -6.16 15.88 9.50
C LYS A 16 -7.05 15.22 10.52
N HIS A 17 -6.48 14.96 11.70
CA HIS A 17 -7.13 14.33 12.85
C HIS A 17 -8.57 14.80 13.05
N LEU A 18 -9.52 13.87 13.19
CA LEU A 18 -10.85 14.12 13.75
C LEU A 18 -11.51 12.79 14.17
N GLN A 19 -12.15 12.82 15.35
CA GLN A 19 -12.83 11.70 16.00
C GLN A 19 -14.09 11.25 15.23
N PRO A 20 -14.44 9.95 15.25
CA PRO A 20 -15.65 9.45 14.59
C PRO A 20 -16.88 9.74 15.45
N THR A 21 -17.95 10.24 14.82
CA THR A 21 -19.30 10.27 15.41
C THR A 21 -20.17 9.28 14.63
N ALA A 22 -20.97 8.52 15.39
CA ALA A 22 -21.67 7.31 14.97
C ALA A 22 -22.80 7.52 13.95
N THR A 23 -23.07 6.44 13.21
CA THR A 23 -23.99 6.27 12.08
C THR A 23 -25.47 6.17 12.49
N LEU A 24 -26.39 6.58 11.61
CA LEU A 24 -27.71 5.95 11.48
C LEU A 24 -28.00 5.62 10.00
N ILE A 25 -28.43 4.38 9.76
CA ILE A 25 -28.71 3.76 8.45
C ILE A 25 -30.10 4.18 7.96
N ARG A 26 -30.22 4.57 6.67
CA ARG A 26 -31.41 4.33 5.81
C ARG A 26 -31.10 4.60 4.32
N TYR A 27 -31.57 3.66 3.48
CA TYR A 27 -31.78 3.63 2.02
C TYR A 27 -31.07 4.62 1.07
N ILE A 28 -30.45 4.04 0.05
CA ILE A 28 -29.46 4.59 -0.90
C ILE A 28 -30.12 5.42 -2.02
N PRO A 29 -29.66 6.67 -2.19
CA PRO A 29 -29.11 7.16 -3.45
C PRO A 29 -27.61 7.35 -3.31
N ILE A 30 -26.87 7.02 -4.37
CA ILE A 30 -25.40 7.04 -4.46
C ILE A 30 -24.89 8.44 -4.12
N HIS A 31 -24.44 8.67 -2.89
CA HIS A 31 -23.76 9.87 -2.44
C HIS A 31 -22.55 9.47 -1.61
N PHE A 32 -21.36 9.84 -2.08
CA PHE A 32 -20.10 9.71 -1.36
C PHE A 32 -20.20 10.43 -0.01
N ASN A 33 -20.20 9.68 1.09
CA ASN A 33 -20.37 10.26 2.42
C ASN A 33 -19.02 10.39 3.13
N PHE A 34 -18.35 11.53 2.95
CA PHE A 34 -17.29 12.00 3.84
C PHE A 34 -17.49 13.49 4.15
N ARG A 35 -17.45 13.83 5.45
CA ARG A 35 -17.79 15.16 5.98
C ARG A 35 -16.98 16.28 5.33
N LYS A 36 -17.68 17.37 5.00
CA LYS A 36 -17.12 18.66 4.58
C LYS A 36 -16.31 19.26 5.72
N ASN A 37 -15.03 19.52 5.49
CA ASN A 37 -14.32 20.59 6.18
C ASN A 37 -13.78 21.58 5.14
N THR A 38 -14.29 22.79 5.23
CA THR A 38 -13.89 23.98 4.48
C THR A 38 -12.57 24.53 5.05
N ASN A 39 -11.68 25.00 4.18
CA ASN A 39 -10.46 25.81 4.47
C ASN A 39 -9.09 25.11 4.62
N SER A 40 -8.79 24.10 3.81
CA SER A 40 -7.38 23.85 3.43
C SER A 40 -7.27 23.52 1.95
N ALA A 41 -6.83 24.48 1.14
CA ALA A 41 -6.66 24.32 -0.30
C ALA A 41 -5.71 23.14 -0.61
N ALA A 42 -6.16 22.25 -1.49
CA ALA A 42 -5.37 21.24 -2.19
C ALA A 42 -4.60 20.20 -1.31
N GLY A 43 -5.14 18.98 -1.23
CA GLY A 43 -4.51 17.84 -0.55
C GLY A 43 -4.72 16.57 -1.39
N VAL A 44 -3.63 15.88 -1.75
CA VAL A 44 -3.63 14.60 -2.49
C VAL A 44 -3.03 13.45 -1.64
N GLY A 45 -3.04 13.61 -0.32
CA GLY A 45 -2.50 12.65 0.63
C GLY A 45 -0.98 12.75 0.77
N GLY A 46 -0.40 12.04 1.74
CA GLY A 46 1.05 12.05 1.98
C GLY A 46 1.85 11.53 0.77
N VAL A 47 1.47 10.36 0.26
CA VAL A 47 2.12 9.75 -0.93
C VAL A 47 1.88 10.58 -2.18
N GLY A 48 0.64 11.03 -2.44
CA GLY A 48 0.36 11.86 -3.62
C GLY A 48 1.11 13.20 -3.61
N THR A 49 1.30 13.81 -2.43
CA THR A 49 2.07 15.06 -2.31
C THR A 49 3.54 14.83 -2.62
N ALA A 50 4.13 13.76 -2.08
CA ALA A 50 5.50 13.37 -2.38
C ALA A 50 5.67 13.00 -3.87
N PHE A 51 4.71 12.29 -4.44
CA PHE A 51 4.70 11.94 -5.86
C PHE A 51 4.67 13.17 -6.77
N LEU A 52 3.82 14.17 -6.51
CA LEU A 52 3.78 15.40 -7.31
C LEU A 52 5.09 16.19 -7.19
N SER A 53 5.71 16.22 -6.01
CA SER A 53 7.03 16.83 -5.80
C SER A 53 8.13 16.12 -6.61
N GLN A 54 8.10 14.79 -6.67
CA GLN A 54 9.03 14.00 -7.48
C GLN A 54 8.76 14.17 -8.98
N LEU A 55 7.49 14.13 -9.40
CA LEU A 55 7.06 14.36 -10.79
C LEU A 55 7.56 15.71 -11.32
N ALA A 56 7.50 16.76 -10.51
CA ALA A 56 8.00 18.08 -10.87
C ALA A 56 9.51 18.13 -11.16
N ARG A 57 10.27 17.14 -10.67
CA ARG A 57 11.72 17.02 -10.86
C ARG A 57 12.09 15.96 -11.91
N LEU A 58 11.12 15.21 -12.43
CA LEU A 58 11.39 14.18 -13.43
C LEU A 58 11.75 14.83 -14.78
N PRO A 59 12.90 14.47 -15.38
CA PRO A 59 13.22 14.91 -16.72
C PRO A 59 12.19 14.33 -17.70
N ASN A 60 11.64 15.16 -18.58
CA ASN A 60 10.61 14.76 -19.54
C ASN A 60 9.36 14.13 -18.91
N ALA A 61 8.91 14.67 -17.77
CA ALA A 61 7.67 14.25 -17.13
C ALA A 61 6.47 14.27 -18.11
N PRO A 62 5.56 13.27 -18.05
CA PRO A 62 4.33 13.28 -18.83
C PRO A 62 3.46 14.49 -18.44
N LYS A 63 2.61 14.95 -19.36
CA LYS A 63 1.75 16.12 -19.14
C LYS A 63 0.71 15.79 -18.07
N LEU A 64 0.80 16.39 -16.89
CA LEU A 64 -0.25 16.32 -15.88
C LEU A 64 -1.47 17.12 -16.37
N VAL A 65 -2.58 16.43 -16.65
CA VAL A 65 -3.78 17.04 -17.23
C VAL A 65 -5.03 16.83 -16.41
N LEU A 66 -4.98 15.95 -15.42
CA LEU A 66 -6.06 15.77 -14.47
C LEU A 66 -5.51 15.58 -13.06
N LEU A 67 -6.05 16.33 -12.12
CA LEU A 67 -5.80 16.16 -10.69
C LEU A 67 -7.15 16.07 -9.97
N ALA A 68 -7.47 14.90 -9.43
CA ALA A 68 -8.75 14.62 -8.80
C ALA A 68 -8.59 14.24 -7.32
N ARG A 69 -9.61 14.61 -6.54
CA ARG A 69 -9.81 14.22 -5.15
C ARG A 69 -11.30 14.01 -4.88
N SER A 70 -11.64 13.52 -3.69
CA SER A 70 -13.02 13.15 -3.33
C SER A 70 -14.08 14.25 -3.46
N SER A 71 -13.68 15.53 -3.52
CA SER A 71 -14.60 16.67 -3.59
C SER A 71 -14.42 17.57 -4.80
N GLN A 72 -13.34 17.40 -5.58
CA GLN A 72 -12.96 18.37 -6.59
C GLN A 72 -12.05 17.75 -7.65
N THR A 73 -12.18 18.25 -8.88
CA THR A 73 -11.28 17.92 -9.97
C THR A 73 -10.72 19.20 -10.60
N LEU A 74 -9.45 19.14 -11.00
CA LEU A 74 -8.79 20.14 -11.83
C LEU A 74 -8.38 19.46 -13.14
N GLN A 75 -8.71 20.08 -14.27
CA GLN A 75 -8.46 19.52 -15.61
C GLN A 75 -7.82 20.56 -16.53
N SER A 76 -6.96 20.09 -17.43
CA SER A 76 -6.52 20.88 -18.57
C SER A 76 -7.65 20.99 -19.61
N PRO A 77 -7.87 22.16 -20.23
CA PRO A 77 -8.90 22.34 -21.26
C PRO A 77 -8.74 21.41 -22.48
N THR A 78 -9.85 20.83 -22.94
CA THR A 78 -9.93 20.08 -24.20
C THR A 78 -10.19 21.03 -25.39
N PRO A 79 -9.84 20.64 -26.63
CA PRO A 79 -9.18 19.41 -27.05
C PRO A 79 -7.64 19.47 -26.94
N ALA A 80 -7.06 20.60 -26.55
CA ALA A 80 -5.61 20.79 -26.54
C ALA A 80 -4.91 20.10 -25.36
N TYR A 81 -5.64 19.80 -24.28
CA TYR A 81 -5.09 19.34 -23.01
C TYR A 81 -3.96 20.25 -22.52
N SER A 82 -4.19 21.57 -22.62
CA SER A 82 -3.21 22.63 -22.36
C SER A 82 -3.89 23.88 -21.78
N PRO A 83 -3.27 24.59 -20.82
CA PRO A 83 -1.97 24.29 -20.22
C PRO A 83 -2.02 23.03 -19.36
N ALA A 84 -0.88 22.34 -19.23
CA ALA A 84 -0.73 21.26 -18.25
C ALA A 84 -0.76 21.84 -16.83
N ILE A 85 -1.25 21.04 -15.87
CA ILE A 85 -1.25 21.39 -14.46
C ILE A 85 0.21 21.35 -13.97
N PRO A 86 0.75 22.45 -13.39
CA PRO A 86 2.13 22.47 -12.91
C PRO A 86 2.27 21.57 -11.68
N ALA A 87 3.05 20.49 -11.78
CA ALA A 87 3.24 19.55 -10.67
C ALA A 87 3.98 20.20 -9.46
N ALA A 88 4.86 21.17 -9.69
CA ALA A 88 5.55 21.90 -8.63
C ALA A 88 4.59 22.78 -7.80
N ASP A 89 3.66 23.44 -8.48
CA ASP A 89 2.77 24.46 -7.93
C ASP A 89 1.30 23.99 -7.91
N TRP A 90 1.08 22.67 -7.84
CA TRP A 90 -0.25 22.06 -7.95
C TRP A 90 -1.25 22.59 -6.91
N LYS A 91 -0.75 23.07 -5.76
CA LYS A 91 -1.58 23.62 -4.68
C LYS A 91 -2.25 24.94 -5.08
N THR A 92 -1.52 25.80 -5.79
CA THR A 92 -2.00 27.10 -6.28
C THR A 92 -2.57 27.00 -7.70
N ALA A 93 -2.29 25.90 -8.42
CA ALA A 93 -2.86 25.63 -9.75
C ALA A 93 -4.40 25.67 -9.77
N VAL A 94 -5.05 25.39 -8.63
CA VAL A 94 -6.52 25.48 -8.49
C VAL A 94 -7.08 26.90 -8.69
N GLU A 95 -6.23 27.92 -8.56
CA GLU A 95 -6.57 29.34 -8.72
C GLU A 95 -6.27 29.82 -10.16
N THR A 96 -5.68 28.98 -11.01
CA THR A 96 -5.31 29.32 -12.37
C THR A 96 -6.56 29.38 -13.27
N PRO A 97 -6.95 30.55 -13.82
CA PRO A 97 -8.21 30.70 -14.57
C PRO A 97 -8.28 29.89 -15.87
N SER A 98 -7.13 29.52 -16.44
CA SER A 98 -7.04 28.72 -17.67
C SER A 98 -7.22 27.21 -17.44
N LEU A 99 -7.33 26.76 -16.19
CA LEU A 99 -7.63 25.36 -15.86
C LEU A 99 -9.12 25.23 -15.50
N ILE A 100 -9.70 24.06 -15.83
CA ILE A 100 -11.10 23.78 -15.55
C ILE A 100 -11.21 23.20 -14.15
N LYS A 101 -11.96 23.88 -13.29
CA LYS A 101 -12.29 23.42 -11.93
C LYS A 101 -13.73 22.93 -11.89
N SER A 102 -13.91 21.71 -11.40
CA SER A 102 -15.22 21.08 -11.22
C SER A 102 -15.31 20.34 -9.89
N GLY A 103 -16.49 19.80 -9.58
CA GLY A 103 -16.67 18.91 -8.44
C GLY A 103 -15.93 17.58 -8.60
N ALA A 104 -16.25 16.61 -7.75
CA ALA A 104 -15.80 15.25 -7.96
C ALA A 104 -16.42 14.70 -9.26
N LEU A 105 -15.58 14.18 -10.15
CA LEU A 105 -16.03 13.48 -11.34
C LEU A 105 -16.29 12.00 -11.03
N SER A 106 -17.23 11.41 -11.74
CA SER A 106 -17.42 9.97 -11.78
C SER A 106 -16.25 9.27 -12.49
N VAL A 107 -16.14 7.95 -12.26
CA VAL A 107 -15.18 7.09 -12.95
C VAL A 107 -15.28 7.23 -14.47
N ASP A 108 -16.50 7.20 -15.01
CA ASP A 108 -16.73 7.26 -16.45
C ASP A 108 -16.35 8.61 -17.06
N GLU A 109 -16.59 9.71 -16.34
CA GLU A 109 -16.15 11.05 -16.77
C GLU A 109 -14.63 11.15 -16.82
N ILE A 110 -13.92 10.65 -15.79
CA ILE A 110 -12.45 10.63 -15.76
C ILE A 110 -11.91 9.73 -16.88
N ALA A 111 -12.47 8.54 -17.06
CA ALA A 111 -12.03 7.59 -18.07
C ALA A 111 -12.27 8.13 -19.49
N SER A 112 -13.41 8.79 -19.72
CA SER A 112 -13.72 9.44 -21.01
C SER A 112 -12.80 10.63 -21.29
N TYR A 113 -12.52 11.45 -20.29
CA TYR A 113 -11.57 12.57 -20.40
C TYR A 113 -10.15 12.07 -20.77
N LEU A 114 -9.63 11.05 -20.07
CA LEU A 114 -8.27 10.56 -20.31
C LEU A 114 -8.15 9.76 -21.61
N SER A 115 -9.15 8.97 -21.99
CA SER A 115 -9.12 8.19 -23.23
C SER A 115 -9.28 9.03 -24.50
N SER A 116 -9.82 10.25 -24.37
CA SER A 116 -9.95 11.20 -25.48
C SER A 116 -8.68 12.02 -25.74
N ALA A 117 -7.62 11.84 -24.92
CA ALA A 117 -6.35 12.52 -25.14
C ALA A 117 -5.72 12.03 -26.46
N PRO A 118 -5.04 12.92 -27.22
CA PRO A 118 -4.50 12.55 -28.55
C PRO A 118 -3.32 11.57 -28.49
N GLY A 119 -2.84 11.23 -27.29
CA GLY A 119 -1.75 10.29 -27.04
C GLY A 119 -2.14 9.24 -26.01
N ARG A 120 -1.15 8.53 -25.47
CA ARG A 120 -1.39 7.51 -24.44
C ARG A 120 -1.65 8.16 -23.08
N SER A 121 -2.53 7.55 -22.28
CA SER A 121 -2.88 8.07 -20.96
C SER A 121 -2.50 7.09 -19.85
N ILE A 122 -2.08 7.65 -18.72
CA ILE A 122 -1.75 6.93 -17.49
C ILE A 122 -2.58 7.55 -16.36
N LEU A 123 -3.24 6.72 -15.57
CA LEU A 123 -3.85 7.09 -14.30
C LEU A 123 -2.95 6.64 -13.15
N VAL A 124 -2.55 7.60 -12.32
CA VAL A 124 -1.87 7.34 -11.06
C VAL A 124 -2.89 7.45 -9.93
N ASP A 125 -3.25 6.31 -9.34
CA ASP A 125 -4.14 6.26 -8.17
C ASP A 125 -3.30 6.24 -6.89
N ASN A 126 -3.12 7.38 -6.23
CA ASN A 126 -2.43 7.49 -4.93
C ASN A 126 -3.38 7.38 -3.72
N THR A 127 -4.48 6.66 -3.85
CA THR A 127 -5.46 6.43 -2.78
C THR A 127 -5.30 5.05 -2.12
N SER A 128 -6.17 4.77 -1.16
CA SER A 128 -6.41 3.43 -0.60
C SER A 128 -7.87 3.02 -0.77
N ASP A 129 -8.54 3.60 -1.76
CA ASP A 129 -9.98 3.44 -1.99
C ASP A 129 -10.28 2.17 -2.80
N LEU A 130 -11.14 1.31 -2.25
CA LEU A 130 -11.54 0.07 -2.94
C LEU A 130 -12.47 0.36 -4.11
N THR A 131 -13.34 1.36 -4.03
CA THR A 131 -14.32 1.65 -5.09
C THR A 131 -13.62 2.05 -6.39
N LEU A 132 -12.61 2.91 -6.29
CA LEU A 132 -11.75 3.30 -7.40
C LEU A 132 -10.93 2.12 -7.92
N ALA A 133 -10.36 1.31 -7.02
CA ALA A 133 -9.59 0.14 -7.42
C ALA A 133 -10.44 -0.92 -8.16
N SER A 134 -11.68 -1.14 -7.72
CA SER A 134 -12.65 -1.99 -8.41
C SER A 134 -13.04 -1.46 -9.79
N SER A 135 -12.78 -0.18 -10.05
CA SER A 135 -13.07 0.48 -11.33
C SER A 135 -11.89 0.49 -12.31
N TYR A 136 -10.72 -0.02 -11.92
CA TYR A 136 -9.55 -0.11 -12.81
C TYR A 136 -9.85 -0.78 -14.17
N PRO A 137 -10.66 -1.86 -14.25
CA PRO A 137 -11.01 -2.46 -15.54
C PRO A 137 -11.65 -1.47 -16.53
N VAL A 138 -12.41 -0.48 -16.07
CA VAL A 138 -13.03 0.56 -16.92
C VAL A 138 -11.97 1.41 -17.62
N PHE A 139 -10.94 1.83 -16.88
CA PHE A 139 -9.83 2.61 -17.42
C PHE A 139 -8.97 1.77 -18.37
N LEU A 140 -8.66 0.54 -17.96
CA LEU A 140 -7.76 -0.35 -18.69
C LEU A 140 -8.32 -0.74 -20.05
N ARG A 141 -9.62 -1.10 -20.15
CA ARG A 141 -10.27 -1.40 -21.45
C ARG A 141 -10.26 -0.22 -22.41
N LYS A 142 -10.23 1.01 -21.90
CA LYS A 142 -10.10 2.25 -22.70
C LYS A 142 -8.64 2.59 -23.05
N GLY A 143 -7.69 1.71 -22.78
CA GLY A 143 -6.27 1.90 -23.10
C GLY A 143 -5.52 2.81 -22.12
N ILE A 144 -6.10 3.12 -20.96
CA ILE A 144 -5.48 3.95 -19.93
C ILE A 144 -4.70 3.03 -18.99
N SER A 145 -3.38 3.22 -18.91
CA SER A 145 -2.53 2.43 -18.01
C SER A 145 -2.69 2.86 -16.55
N ILE A 146 -2.51 1.94 -15.60
CA ILE A 146 -2.61 2.20 -14.16
C ILE A 146 -1.24 2.10 -13.49
N VAL A 147 -0.91 3.07 -12.66
CA VAL A 147 0.24 3.05 -11.73
C VAL A 147 -0.27 3.37 -10.32
N THR A 148 0.03 2.55 -9.32
CA THR A 148 -0.60 2.75 -8.00
C THR A 148 0.10 2.07 -6.81
N PRO A 149 0.15 2.70 -5.62
CA PRO A 149 0.40 2.04 -4.34
C PRO A 149 -0.85 1.39 -3.72
N ASN A 150 -2.02 1.49 -4.34
CA ASN A 150 -3.30 1.03 -3.79
C ASN A 150 -3.40 -0.51 -3.84
N LYS A 151 -3.19 -1.14 -2.69
CA LYS A 151 -3.24 -2.61 -2.53
C LYS A 151 -4.62 -3.20 -2.86
N LYS A 152 -5.70 -2.43 -2.71
CA LYS A 152 -7.08 -2.94 -2.72
C LYS A 152 -7.45 -3.60 -4.05
N GLY A 153 -6.98 -3.08 -5.18
CA GLY A 153 -7.23 -3.69 -6.49
C GLY A 153 -6.59 -5.07 -6.64
N PHE A 154 -5.53 -5.34 -5.88
CA PHE A 154 -4.70 -6.52 -6.05
C PHE A 154 -4.83 -7.55 -4.93
N SER A 155 -5.35 -7.13 -3.78
CA SER A 155 -5.48 -7.97 -2.58
C SER A 155 -6.91 -8.30 -2.19
N SER A 156 -7.93 -7.73 -2.83
CA SER A 156 -9.35 -8.07 -2.59
C SER A 156 -9.71 -9.38 -3.33
N ASP A 157 -10.90 -9.48 -3.91
CA ASP A 157 -11.36 -10.69 -4.59
C ASP A 157 -10.45 -11.11 -5.75
N LEU A 158 -10.26 -12.42 -5.90
CA LEU A 158 -9.49 -13.00 -7.01
C LEU A 158 -10.10 -12.64 -8.37
N SER A 159 -11.42 -12.48 -8.46
CA SER A 159 -12.10 -12.06 -9.68
C SER A 159 -11.68 -10.65 -10.11
N LEU A 160 -11.53 -9.71 -9.17
CA LEU A 160 -11.05 -8.36 -9.47
C LEU A 160 -9.60 -8.39 -9.96
N TRP A 161 -8.72 -9.16 -9.31
CA TRP A 161 -7.35 -9.37 -9.79
C TRP A 161 -7.35 -9.86 -11.24
N LYS A 162 -8.11 -10.93 -11.55
CA LYS A 162 -8.20 -11.48 -12.91
C LYS A 162 -8.75 -10.47 -13.91
N ASP A 163 -9.80 -9.72 -13.55
CA ASP A 163 -10.41 -8.73 -14.44
C ASP A 163 -9.48 -7.56 -14.73
N ILE A 164 -8.70 -7.09 -13.74
CA ILE A 164 -7.70 -6.04 -13.95
C ILE A 164 -6.68 -6.46 -15.02
N PHE A 165 -6.09 -7.65 -14.91
CA PHE A 165 -5.07 -8.07 -15.89
C PHE A 165 -5.68 -8.46 -17.25
N ALA A 166 -6.91 -8.99 -17.28
CA ALA A 166 -7.63 -9.23 -18.52
C ALA A 166 -7.98 -7.93 -19.26
N ALA A 167 -8.53 -6.94 -18.54
CA ALA A 167 -8.85 -5.62 -19.08
C ALA A 167 -7.60 -4.87 -19.58
N ALA A 168 -6.46 -5.02 -18.88
CA ALA A 168 -5.18 -4.47 -19.32
C ALA A 168 -4.75 -5.05 -20.68
N ALA A 169 -4.89 -6.36 -20.85
CA ALA A 169 -4.60 -7.02 -22.12
C ALA A 169 -5.55 -6.56 -23.24
N GLU A 170 -6.86 -6.49 -22.96
CA GLU A 170 -7.90 -6.04 -23.90
C GLU A 170 -7.62 -4.62 -24.43
N GLY A 171 -7.37 -3.66 -23.53
CA GLY A 171 -7.10 -2.27 -23.91
C GLY A 171 -5.66 -1.98 -24.34
N LYS A 172 -4.78 -2.99 -24.37
CA LYS A 172 -3.34 -2.82 -24.61
C LYS A 172 -2.72 -1.78 -23.67
N ALA A 173 -3.13 -1.85 -22.40
CA ALA A 173 -2.71 -0.96 -21.32
C ALA A 173 -1.78 -1.71 -20.35
N LEU A 174 -1.11 -0.97 -19.48
CA LEU A 174 -0.16 -1.50 -18.52
C LEU A 174 -0.67 -1.31 -17.09
N VAL A 175 -0.33 -2.26 -16.20
CA VAL A 175 -0.65 -2.20 -14.77
C VAL A 175 0.62 -2.37 -13.95
N TYR A 176 0.95 -1.34 -13.20
CA TYR A 176 2.13 -1.29 -12.33
C TYR A 176 1.71 -0.91 -10.91
N HIS A 177 2.26 -1.64 -9.95
CA HIS A 177 1.83 -1.55 -8.56
C HIS A 177 2.94 -1.88 -7.57
N GLU A 178 4.21 -1.57 -7.89
CA GLU A 178 5.39 -1.89 -7.08
C GLU A 178 5.18 -1.52 -5.61
N SER A 179 4.65 -0.32 -5.38
CA SER A 179 4.42 0.24 -4.05
C SER A 179 3.29 -0.37 -3.24
N THR A 180 2.63 -1.41 -3.76
CA THR A 180 1.69 -2.23 -2.97
C THR A 180 2.41 -3.17 -2.00
N VAL A 181 3.67 -3.54 -2.26
CA VAL A 181 4.47 -4.37 -1.36
C VAL A 181 5.88 -3.80 -1.24
N GLY A 182 6.27 -3.41 -0.02
CA GLY A 182 7.63 -2.92 0.24
C GLY A 182 7.88 -1.45 -0.14
N ALA A 183 6.82 -0.65 -0.33
CA ALA A 183 6.91 0.79 -0.63
C ALA A 183 7.75 1.12 -1.88
N GLY A 184 9.02 1.47 -1.72
CA GLY A 184 9.94 1.79 -2.82
C GLY A 184 10.88 0.63 -3.19
N LEU A 185 10.86 -0.45 -2.42
CA LEU A 185 11.70 -1.62 -2.64
C LEU A 185 11.28 -2.34 -3.93
N PRO A 186 12.23 -2.89 -4.72
CA PRO A 186 11.93 -3.64 -5.93
C PRO A 186 11.46 -5.06 -5.58
N VAL A 187 10.25 -5.20 -5.03
CA VAL A 187 9.73 -6.49 -4.57
C VAL A 187 8.95 -7.18 -5.68
N ILE A 188 8.01 -6.47 -6.29
CA ILE A 188 7.08 -7.00 -7.29
C ILE A 188 7.76 -7.14 -8.63
N SER A 189 8.58 -6.17 -9.04
CA SER A 189 9.42 -6.32 -10.24
C SER A 189 10.34 -7.53 -10.14
N THR A 190 11.09 -7.65 -9.04
CA THR A 190 11.94 -8.82 -8.79
C THR A 190 11.16 -10.13 -8.88
N LEU A 191 10.02 -10.24 -8.18
CA LEU A 191 9.21 -11.46 -8.22
C LEU A 191 8.67 -11.76 -9.61
N ARG A 192 8.21 -10.73 -10.34
CA ARG A 192 7.73 -10.88 -11.72
C ARG A 192 8.85 -11.33 -12.65
N ASP A 193 10.07 -10.82 -12.51
CA ASP A 193 11.21 -11.20 -13.34
C ASP A 193 11.62 -12.65 -13.09
N LEU A 194 11.63 -13.10 -11.82
CA LEU A 194 11.84 -14.51 -11.48
C LEU A 194 10.83 -15.41 -12.21
N VAL A 195 9.53 -15.12 -12.06
CA VAL A 195 8.46 -15.92 -12.68
C VAL A 195 8.51 -15.83 -14.22
N SER A 196 8.69 -14.63 -14.77
CA SER A 196 8.63 -14.40 -16.23
C SER A 196 9.80 -15.01 -16.98
N THR A 197 10.95 -15.17 -16.33
CA THR A 197 12.12 -15.87 -16.91
C THR A 197 12.01 -17.40 -16.80
N GLY A 198 10.90 -17.93 -16.26
CA GLY A 198 10.66 -19.36 -16.07
C GLY A 198 11.37 -19.94 -14.85
N ASP A 199 11.70 -19.13 -13.84
CA ASP A 199 12.07 -19.66 -12.51
C ASP A 199 10.82 -20.11 -11.75
N GLU A 200 11.00 -21.03 -10.82
CA GLU A 200 9.93 -21.57 -9.98
C GLU A 200 10.13 -21.08 -8.54
N VAL A 201 9.29 -20.16 -8.11
CA VAL A 201 9.27 -19.68 -6.71
C VAL A 201 8.75 -20.81 -5.84
N THR A 202 9.53 -21.22 -4.83
CA THR A 202 9.17 -22.30 -3.91
C THR A 202 8.64 -21.74 -2.60
N ARG A 203 9.26 -20.66 -2.09
CA ARG A 203 8.85 -20.01 -0.86
C ARG A 203 9.12 -18.51 -0.90
N ILE A 204 8.21 -17.73 -0.34
CA ILE A 204 8.40 -16.31 -0.05
C ILE A 204 8.26 -16.15 1.46
N GLU A 205 9.20 -15.47 2.11
CA GLU A 205 9.18 -15.26 3.56
C GLU A 205 9.74 -13.90 3.92
N GLY A 206 9.16 -13.23 4.91
CA GLY A 206 9.68 -11.91 5.28
C GLY A 206 8.89 -11.16 6.34
N VAL A 207 9.44 -10.00 6.71
CA VAL A 207 8.79 -8.99 7.54
C VAL A 207 8.29 -7.89 6.62
N PHE A 208 6.97 -7.75 6.56
CA PHE A 208 6.29 -6.87 5.59
C PHE A 208 5.77 -5.57 6.18
N SER A 209 5.85 -5.40 7.50
CA SER A 209 5.33 -4.25 8.23
C SER A 209 6.42 -3.56 9.01
N GLY A 210 6.71 -2.29 8.69
CA GLY A 210 7.66 -1.47 9.43
C GLY A 210 7.26 -1.25 10.89
N THR A 211 5.97 -1.09 11.18
CA THR A 211 5.43 -0.97 12.55
C THR A 211 5.77 -2.22 13.36
N LEU A 212 5.28 -3.39 12.93
CA LEU A 212 5.56 -4.67 13.58
C LEU A 212 7.07 -4.99 13.65
N SER A 213 7.85 -4.66 12.61
CA SER A 213 9.32 -4.79 12.64
C SER A 213 9.91 -4.00 13.81
N PHE A 214 9.53 -2.72 13.94
CA PHE A 214 9.97 -1.89 15.06
C PHE A 214 9.55 -2.46 16.43
N LEU A 215 8.29 -2.90 16.55
CA LEU A 215 7.77 -3.47 17.80
C LEU A 215 8.59 -4.70 18.22
N PHE A 216 8.82 -5.66 17.32
CA PHE A 216 9.54 -6.89 17.64
C PHE A 216 11.05 -6.66 17.84
N ASN A 217 11.66 -5.75 17.07
CA ASN A 217 13.07 -5.39 17.27
C ASN A 217 13.32 -4.70 18.62
N THR A 218 12.30 -4.04 19.18
CA THR A 218 12.36 -3.41 20.51
C THR A 218 11.99 -4.38 21.62
N PHE A 219 10.95 -5.20 21.40
CA PHE A 219 10.42 -6.13 22.40
C PHE A 219 11.31 -7.37 22.59
N ALA A 220 11.84 -7.92 21.49
CA ALA A 220 12.67 -9.12 21.45
C ALA A 220 13.96 -8.87 20.63
N PRO A 221 14.86 -7.99 21.11
CA PRO A 221 16.10 -7.67 20.39
C PRO A 221 17.01 -8.89 20.28
N VAL A 222 17.79 -8.98 19.19
CA VAL A 222 18.78 -10.08 19.01
C VAL A 222 19.88 -10.04 20.06
N SER A 223 20.25 -8.83 20.49
CA SER A 223 21.30 -8.57 21.46
C SER A 223 20.86 -7.49 22.45
N GLY A 224 21.19 -7.64 23.73
CA GLY A 224 20.87 -6.69 24.79
C GLY A 224 19.78 -7.19 25.75
N PRO A 225 19.46 -6.40 26.79
CA PRO A 225 18.50 -6.82 27.80
C PRO A 225 17.08 -6.92 27.24
N SER A 226 16.48 -8.08 27.45
CA SER A 226 15.10 -8.43 27.08
C SER A 226 14.15 -8.10 28.25
N GLY A 227 13.87 -6.81 28.47
CA GLY A 227 13.05 -6.34 29.61
C GLY A 227 11.78 -5.59 29.25
N ALA A 228 11.62 -5.19 27.98
CA ALA A 228 10.50 -4.35 27.57
C ALA A 228 9.18 -5.12 27.62
N LYS A 229 8.12 -4.48 28.13
CA LYS A 229 6.76 -5.00 28.05
C LYS A 229 6.16 -4.68 26.69
N TRP A 230 5.31 -5.56 26.17
CA TRP A 230 4.69 -5.39 24.85
C TRP A 230 3.88 -4.10 24.77
N SER A 231 3.05 -3.84 25.77
CA SER A 231 2.21 -2.65 25.88
C SER A 231 3.01 -1.35 25.88
N GLU A 232 4.15 -1.30 26.57
CA GLU A 232 5.06 -0.15 26.62
C GLU A 232 5.68 0.12 25.25
N VAL A 233 6.08 -0.94 24.52
CA VAL A 233 6.63 -0.82 23.17
C VAL A 233 5.58 -0.32 22.18
N VAL A 234 4.34 -0.82 22.26
CA VAL A 234 3.22 -0.34 21.44
C VAL A 234 2.90 1.12 21.75
N ALA A 235 2.85 1.50 23.04
CA ALA A 235 2.63 2.88 23.47
C ALA A 235 3.73 3.81 22.95
N LYS A 236 4.99 3.37 22.99
CA LYS A 236 6.11 4.16 22.48
C LYS A 236 6.05 4.33 20.96
N ALA A 237 5.75 3.27 20.22
CA ALA A 237 5.56 3.33 18.78
C ALA A 237 4.42 4.29 18.41
N LYS A 238 3.34 4.31 19.19
CA LYS A 238 2.23 5.26 19.04
C LYS A 238 2.66 6.71 19.27
N GLU A 239 3.39 6.98 20.34
CA GLU A 239 3.92 8.32 20.66
C GLU A 239 4.84 8.84 19.54
N LEU A 240 5.69 7.97 18.99
CA LEU A 240 6.61 8.29 17.90
C LEU A 240 5.93 8.39 16.52
N GLY A 241 4.64 8.09 16.42
CA GLY A 241 3.91 8.10 15.16
C GLY A 241 4.27 6.95 14.20
N TYR A 242 4.82 5.85 14.72
CA TYR A 242 5.14 4.65 13.95
C TYR A 242 3.95 3.70 13.76
N THR A 243 2.84 3.93 14.46
CA THR A 243 1.59 3.18 14.29
C THR A 243 0.55 4.03 13.57
N GLU A 244 -0.49 3.41 13.04
CA GLU A 244 -1.72 4.10 12.68
C GLU A 244 -2.38 4.78 13.91
N PRO A 245 -3.31 5.73 13.72
CA PRO A 245 -4.01 6.39 14.83
C PRO A 245 -4.67 5.41 15.81
N ASP A 246 -5.09 4.25 15.33
CA ASP A 246 -5.48 3.10 16.13
C ASP A 246 -4.44 1.98 15.92
N PRO A 247 -3.58 1.66 16.91
CA PRO A 247 -2.55 0.63 16.74
C PRO A 247 -3.10 -0.75 16.38
N ARG A 248 -4.38 -1.02 16.63
CA ARG A 248 -5.06 -2.25 16.22
C ARG A 248 -5.06 -2.45 14.70
N ASP A 249 -4.98 -1.36 13.93
CA ASP A 249 -4.88 -1.43 12.47
C ASP A 249 -3.57 -2.08 12.00
N ASP A 250 -2.48 -1.93 12.78
CA ASP A 250 -1.20 -2.60 12.55
C ASP A 250 -1.18 -4.01 13.16
N LEU A 251 -1.69 -4.16 14.39
CA LEU A 251 -1.59 -5.38 15.20
C LEU A 251 -2.45 -6.54 14.69
N ASN A 252 -3.50 -6.27 13.90
CA ASN A 252 -4.38 -7.32 13.36
C ASN A 252 -3.74 -8.15 12.21
N GLY A 253 -2.60 -7.73 11.66
CA GLY A 253 -1.89 -8.47 10.59
C GLY A 253 -2.47 -8.34 9.18
N MET A 254 -3.62 -7.68 9.00
CA MET A 254 -4.34 -7.60 7.72
C MET A 254 -3.56 -6.83 6.64
N ASP A 255 -2.71 -5.86 7.00
CA ASP A 255 -1.83 -5.21 6.02
C ASP A 255 -0.79 -6.19 5.44
N VAL A 256 -0.21 -7.04 6.30
CA VAL A 256 0.72 -8.11 5.90
C VAL A 256 -0.02 -9.14 5.05
N ALA A 257 -1.23 -9.55 5.44
CA ALA A 257 -2.05 -10.49 4.69
C ALA A 257 -2.38 -9.98 3.27
N ARG A 258 -2.70 -8.69 3.11
CA ARG A 258 -2.90 -8.08 1.78
C ARG A 258 -1.64 -8.14 0.93
N LYS A 259 -0.48 -7.86 1.50
CA LYS A 259 0.81 -7.94 0.80
C LYS A 259 1.10 -9.38 0.35
N LEU A 260 0.90 -10.37 1.23
CA LEU A 260 1.07 -11.77 0.88
C LEU A 260 0.09 -12.25 -0.19
N THR A 261 -1.16 -11.79 -0.17
CA THR A 261 -2.14 -12.12 -1.20
C THR A 261 -1.63 -11.73 -2.59
N ILE A 262 -1.04 -10.53 -2.70
CA ILE A 262 -0.44 -10.03 -3.95
C ILE A 262 0.74 -10.91 -4.37
N LEU A 263 1.68 -11.17 -3.46
CA LEU A 263 2.88 -11.97 -3.77
C LEU A 263 2.54 -13.41 -4.14
N ALA A 264 1.62 -14.04 -3.41
CA ALA A 264 1.15 -15.40 -3.67
C ALA A 264 0.49 -15.51 -5.05
N ARG A 265 -0.34 -14.53 -5.43
CA ARG A 265 -0.94 -14.46 -6.77
C ARG A 265 0.08 -14.32 -7.88
N ILE A 266 1.11 -13.48 -7.69
CA ILE A 266 2.21 -13.35 -8.66
C ILE A 266 3.01 -14.66 -8.75
N ALA A 267 3.22 -15.35 -7.62
CA ALA A 267 3.89 -16.65 -7.58
C ALA A 267 3.05 -17.83 -8.12
N GLY A 268 1.83 -17.56 -8.61
CA GLY A 268 0.96 -18.56 -9.26
C GLY A 268 -0.09 -19.21 -8.36
N LEU A 269 -0.27 -18.75 -7.12
CA LEU A 269 -1.32 -19.24 -6.23
C LEU A 269 -2.63 -18.46 -6.39
N GLU A 270 -3.75 -19.17 -6.50
CA GLU A 270 -5.09 -18.56 -6.59
C GLU A 270 -5.70 -18.24 -5.22
N VAL A 271 -5.01 -17.38 -4.46
CA VAL A 271 -5.51 -16.90 -3.15
C VAL A 271 -6.80 -16.10 -3.36
N GLN A 272 -7.88 -16.46 -2.65
CA GLN A 272 -9.22 -15.90 -2.89
C GLN A 272 -9.34 -14.47 -2.36
N SER A 273 -8.88 -14.24 -1.15
CA SER A 273 -9.01 -13.00 -0.39
C SER A 273 -7.95 -12.97 0.73
N PRO A 274 -7.68 -11.82 1.38
CA PRO A 274 -6.61 -11.75 2.37
C PRO A 274 -6.96 -12.48 3.66
N ASP A 275 -8.24 -12.76 3.91
CA ASP A 275 -8.78 -13.54 5.04
C ASP A 275 -9.04 -15.03 4.69
N SER A 276 -8.67 -15.47 3.48
CA SER A 276 -8.84 -16.88 3.05
C SER A 276 -7.76 -17.83 3.58
N PHE A 277 -6.83 -17.34 4.41
CA PHE A 277 -5.74 -18.11 4.98
C PHE A 277 -5.44 -17.65 6.42
N PRO A 278 -4.69 -18.43 7.23
CA PRO A 278 -4.43 -18.08 8.63
C PRO A 278 -3.70 -16.74 8.81
N ILE A 279 -4.29 -15.87 9.64
CA ILE A 279 -3.70 -14.62 10.13
C ILE A 279 -3.74 -14.65 11.65
N GLU A 280 -2.59 -14.61 12.29
CA GLU A 280 -2.49 -14.47 13.74
C GLU A 280 -2.57 -13.00 14.14
N SER A 281 -3.68 -12.57 14.75
CA SER A 281 -3.83 -11.23 15.31
C SER A 281 -3.01 -11.08 16.59
N LEU A 282 -2.34 -9.93 16.77
CA LEU A 282 -1.64 -9.56 18.01
C LEU A 282 -2.54 -8.75 18.97
N ILE A 283 -3.82 -8.59 18.63
CA ILE A 283 -4.81 -7.97 19.50
C ILE A 283 -5.31 -9.03 20.48
N PRO A 284 -5.23 -8.81 21.80
CA PRO A 284 -5.85 -9.72 22.76
C PRO A 284 -7.35 -9.86 22.49
N LYS A 285 -7.88 -11.09 22.55
CA LYS A 285 -9.28 -11.40 22.20
C LYS A 285 -10.28 -10.54 22.97
N GLU A 286 -9.98 -10.26 24.23
CA GLU A 286 -10.78 -9.45 25.15
C GLU A 286 -10.85 -7.97 24.75
N LEU A 287 -9.95 -7.52 23.86
CA LEU A 287 -9.85 -6.14 23.39
C LEU A 287 -10.28 -5.97 21.92
N GLU A 288 -10.56 -7.05 21.19
CA GLU A 288 -10.99 -7.00 19.78
C GLU A 288 -12.33 -6.27 19.60
N SER A 289 -13.25 -6.44 20.56
CA SER A 289 -14.59 -5.83 20.50
C SER A 289 -14.63 -4.36 20.92
N VAL A 290 -13.52 -3.80 21.41
CA VAL A 290 -13.46 -2.39 21.83
C VAL A 290 -13.68 -1.51 20.59
N PRO A 291 -14.54 -0.48 20.63
CA PRO A 291 -14.80 0.33 19.43
C PRO A 291 -13.57 1.07 18.89
N SER A 292 -13.49 1.31 17.58
CA SER A 292 -12.49 2.19 16.95
C SER A 292 -12.85 3.68 17.07
N THR A 293 -13.31 4.10 18.26
CA THR A 293 -13.54 5.51 18.63
C THR A 293 -12.35 6.05 19.42
N ALA A 294 -12.25 7.36 19.62
CA ALA A 294 -11.18 7.93 20.42
C ALA A 294 -11.14 7.36 21.86
N ASP A 295 -12.31 7.19 22.47
CA ASP A 295 -12.44 6.58 23.80
C ASP A 295 -12.10 5.08 23.78
N GLY A 296 -12.51 4.36 22.74
CA GLY A 296 -12.17 2.94 22.59
C GLY A 296 -10.66 2.71 22.32
N ILE A 297 -10.01 3.59 21.57
CA ILE A 297 -8.54 3.56 21.40
C ILE A 297 -7.86 3.81 22.74
N LYS A 298 -8.36 4.76 23.54
CA LYS A 298 -7.85 5.02 24.88
C LYS A 298 -8.03 3.80 25.79
N GLU A 299 -9.21 3.19 25.79
CA GLU A 299 -9.51 1.96 26.53
C GLU A 299 -8.55 0.83 26.13
N PHE A 300 -8.39 0.59 24.83
CA PHE A 300 -7.47 -0.41 24.29
C PHE A 300 -6.05 -0.20 24.85
N MET A 301 -5.52 1.02 24.75
CA MET A 301 -4.17 1.34 25.23
C MET A 301 -4.03 1.22 26.75
N THR A 302 -5.09 1.54 27.51
CA THR A 302 -5.09 1.41 28.98
C THR A 302 -5.13 -0.05 29.43
N ARG A 303 -5.84 -0.91 28.71
CA ARG A 303 -6.02 -2.33 29.07
C ARG A 303 -4.97 -3.26 28.45
N LEU A 304 -4.27 -2.85 27.39
CA LEU A 304 -3.21 -3.66 26.77
C LEU A 304 -2.16 -4.22 27.77
N PRO A 305 -1.73 -3.47 28.81
CA PRO A 305 -0.81 -4.01 29.83
C PRO A 305 -1.32 -5.24 30.59
N GLU A 306 -2.64 -5.44 30.69
CA GLU A 306 -3.25 -6.65 31.31
C GLU A 306 -2.80 -7.94 30.60
N PHE A 307 -2.35 -7.84 29.35
CA PHE A 307 -2.01 -8.96 28.47
C PHE A 307 -0.51 -9.10 28.19
N ASP A 308 0.36 -8.30 28.83
CA ASP A 308 1.81 -8.37 28.64
C ASP A 308 2.42 -9.74 28.96
N GLY A 309 1.79 -10.49 29.87
CA GLY A 309 2.20 -11.85 30.22
C GLY A 309 2.12 -12.83 29.04
N GLN A 310 1.14 -12.65 28.14
CA GLN A 310 0.97 -13.52 26.96
C GLN A 310 2.14 -13.35 25.99
N MET A 311 2.49 -12.11 25.66
CA MET A 311 3.62 -11.81 24.77
C MET A 311 4.97 -12.13 25.42
N SER A 312 5.11 -11.91 26.73
CA SER A 312 6.32 -12.29 27.47
C SER A 312 6.57 -13.80 27.42
N ALA A 313 5.52 -14.61 27.59
CA ALA A 313 5.64 -16.07 27.50
C ALA A 313 6.12 -16.53 26.11
N ILE A 314 5.63 -15.90 25.03
CA ILE A 314 6.07 -16.19 23.65
C ILE A 314 7.55 -15.83 23.47
N LYS A 315 7.97 -14.67 23.97
CA LYS A 315 9.36 -14.21 23.91
C LYS A 315 10.28 -15.16 24.68
N GLU A 316 9.92 -15.51 25.90
CA GLU A 316 10.69 -16.43 26.75
C GLU A 316 10.78 -17.84 26.15
N ALA A 317 9.73 -18.32 25.48
CA ALA A 317 9.75 -19.58 24.76
C ALA A 317 10.77 -19.56 23.60
N ALA A 318 10.79 -18.49 22.80
CA ALA A 318 11.79 -18.31 21.76
C ALA A 318 13.23 -18.25 22.33
N GLU A 319 13.41 -17.52 23.44
CA GLU A 319 14.71 -17.37 24.10
C GLU A 319 15.24 -18.70 24.65
N LYS A 320 14.37 -19.57 25.19
CA LYS A 320 14.73 -20.92 25.65
C LYS A 320 15.27 -21.80 24.53
N GLU A 321 14.84 -21.56 23.28
CA GLU A 321 15.38 -22.23 22.09
C GLU A 321 16.62 -21.53 21.51
N GLY A 322 17.12 -20.46 22.14
CA GLY A 322 18.21 -19.65 21.61
C GLY A 322 17.82 -18.78 20.41
N LYS A 323 16.51 -18.63 20.15
CA LYS A 323 15.93 -17.93 19.00
C LYS A 323 15.34 -16.57 19.39
N VAL A 324 14.82 -15.86 18.41
CA VAL A 324 14.01 -14.64 18.59
C VAL A 324 12.68 -14.76 17.88
N VAL A 325 11.64 -14.15 18.45
CA VAL A 325 10.32 -14.08 17.82
C VAL A 325 10.22 -12.89 16.87
N ARG A 326 9.66 -13.12 15.68
CA ARG A 326 9.32 -12.08 14.70
C ARG A 326 7.93 -12.32 14.14
N TYR A 327 7.26 -11.25 13.76
CA TYR A 327 6.01 -11.31 13.03
C TYR A 327 6.27 -11.30 11.52
N VAL A 328 5.97 -12.41 10.86
CA VAL A 328 6.35 -12.65 9.47
C VAL A 328 5.16 -13.06 8.63
N GLY A 329 5.28 -12.84 7.33
CA GLY A 329 4.46 -13.49 6.33
C GLY A 329 5.23 -14.60 5.63
N SER A 330 4.57 -15.70 5.29
CA SER A 330 5.15 -16.74 4.44
C SER A 330 4.17 -17.29 3.42
N VAL A 331 4.67 -17.56 2.22
CA VAL A 331 4.00 -18.27 1.13
C VAL A 331 4.83 -19.50 0.81
N ASP A 332 4.25 -20.69 0.94
CA ASP A 332 4.82 -21.95 0.47
C ASP A 332 4.06 -22.36 -0.81
N VAL A 333 4.71 -22.23 -1.96
CA VAL A 333 4.08 -22.45 -3.26
C VAL A 333 3.81 -23.94 -3.49
N GLY A 334 4.72 -24.81 -3.02
CA GLY A 334 4.57 -26.26 -3.15
C GLY A 334 3.37 -26.80 -2.37
N LYS A 335 3.16 -26.28 -1.15
CA LYS A 335 2.01 -26.64 -0.31
C LYS A 335 0.75 -25.83 -0.59
N LYS A 336 0.86 -24.76 -1.38
CA LYS A 336 -0.20 -23.76 -1.60
C LYS A 336 -0.68 -23.12 -0.29
N GLU A 337 0.24 -22.93 0.64
CA GLU A 337 -0.05 -22.38 1.97
C GLU A 337 0.41 -20.93 2.06
N VAL A 338 -0.45 -20.08 2.62
CA VAL A 338 -0.11 -18.72 3.00
C VAL A 338 -0.40 -18.58 4.48
N ARG A 339 0.50 -17.94 5.23
CA ARG A 339 0.29 -17.68 6.66
C ARG A 339 0.95 -16.38 7.08
N VAL A 340 0.32 -15.72 8.05
CA VAL A 340 0.84 -14.52 8.71
C VAL A 340 0.80 -14.76 10.21
N GLY A 341 1.93 -14.54 10.88
CA GLY A 341 1.98 -14.72 12.33
C GLY A 341 3.39 -14.74 12.91
N LEU A 342 3.46 -15.14 14.17
CA LEU A 342 4.67 -15.24 14.95
C LEU A 342 5.47 -16.47 14.54
N GLN A 343 6.76 -16.29 14.29
CA GLN A 343 7.70 -17.37 14.04
C GLN A 343 9.01 -17.12 14.78
N TYR A 344 9.69 -18.22 15.12
CA TYR A 344 10.98 -18.19 15.81
C TYR A 344 12.11 -18.34 14.80
N PHE A 345 13.11 -17.49 14.93
CA PHE A 345 14.26 -17.45 14.03
C PHE A 345 15.56 -17.53 14.80
N ASP A 346 16.53 -18.23 14.22
CA ASP A 346 17.90 -18.20 14.71
C ASP A 346 18.44 -16.77 14.64
N LYS A 347 19.25 -16.42 15.64
CA LYS A 347 19.73 -15.04 15.86
C LYS A 347 20.60 -14.51 14.72
N ASP A 348 21.23 -15.38 13.96
CA ASP A 348 22.07 -15.09 12.80
C ASP A 348 21.30 -15.06 11.47
N SER A 349 20.00 -15.40 11.48
CA SER A 349 19.17 -15.29 10.28
C SER A 349 18.99 -13.82 9.84
N SER A 350 18.84 -13.61 8.52
CA SER A 350 18.62 -12.27 7.97
C SER A 350 17.34 -11.61 8.50
N ILE A 351 16.31 -12.41 8.82
CA ILE A 351 15.05 -11.93 9.40
C ILE A 351 15.24 -11.47 10.86
N ALA A 352 16.04 -12.19 11.65
CA ALA A 352 16.34 -11.80 13.03
C ALA A 352 17.15 -10.49 13.08
N GLY A 353 18.12 -10.34 12.17
CA GLY A 353 19.08 -9.23 12.11
C GLY A 353 18.53 -7.90 11.60
N LEU A 354 17.22 -7.79 11.35
CA LEU A 354 16.57 -6.52 10.99
C LEU A 354 16.82 -5.43 12.03
N LYS A 355 16.93 -4.18 11.56
CA LYS A 355 17.08 -3.00 12.41
C LYS A 355 15.92 -2.03 12.19
N GLY A 356 15.53 -1.35 13.27
CA GLY A 356 14.50 -0.31 13.20
C GLY A 356 13.18 -0.83 12.63
N SER A 357 12.71 -0.17 11.56
CA SER A 357 11.46 -0.45 10.86
C SER A 357 11.66 -1.03 9.46
N ASP A 358 12.82 -1.63 9.20
CA ASP A 358 13.12 -2.25 7.92
C ASP A 358 12.16 -3.41 7.62
N ASN A 359 11.80 -3.52 6.35
CA ASN A 359 11.20 -4.71 5.78
C ASN A 359 12.28 -5.58 5.14
N ILE A 360 12.06 -6.89 5.16
CA ILE A 360 12.87 -7.89 4.45
C ILE A 360 11.96 -8.88 3.77
N ILE A 361 12.25 -9.18 2.51
CA ILE A 361 11.53 -10.20 1.73
C ILE A 361 12.57 -11.12 1.12
N SER A 362 12.44 -12.41 1.40
CA SER A 362 13.29 -13.48 0.89
C SER A 362 12.51 -14.30 -0.13
N PHE A 363 13.06 -14.42 -1.33
CA PHE A 363 12.53 -15.27 -2.40
C PHE A 363 13.40 -16.52 -2.53
N TYR A 364 12.83 -17.67 -2.19
CA TYR A 364 13.41 -18.98 -2.45
C TYR A 364 12.86 -19.50 -3.76
N THR A 365 13.74 -19.94 -4.65
CA THR A 365 13.37 -20.45 -5.96
C THR A 365 14.19 -21.68 -6.29
N LYS A 366 13.80 -22.39 -7.35
CA LYS A 366 14.55 -23.53 -7.88
C LYS A 366 15.97 -23.14 -8.30
N ARG A 367 16.18 -21.96 -8.91
CA ARG A 367 17.50 -21.50 -9.34
C ARG A 367 18.37 -20.97 -8.19
N TYR A 368 17.75 -20.31 -7.20
CA TYR A 368 18.44 -19.80 -6.00
C TYR A 368 18.73 -20.91 -4.97
N GLY A 369 18.00 -22.03 -5.02
CA GLY A 369 18.23 -23.19 -4.15
C GLY A 369 18.01 -22.84 -2.68
N GLY A 370 18.97 -23.21 -1.82
CA GLY A 370 18.94 -22.93 -0.39
C GLY A 370 19.25 -21.48 -0.01
N ASN A 371 19.80 -20.68 -0.92
CA ASN A 371 20.22 -19.30 -0.66
C ASN A 371 19.21 -18.33 -1.29
N PRO A 372 18.32 -17.71 -0.52
CA PRO A 372 17.28 -16.87 -1.09
C PRO A 372 17.84 -15.57 -1.70
N LEU A 373 17.12 -15.03 -2.68
CA LEU A 373 17.28 -13.62 -3.05
C LEU A 373 16.60 -12.76 -2.00
N VAL A 374 17.35 -11.87 -1.37
CA VAL A 374 16.86 -11.01 -0.27
C VAL A 374 16.76 -9.56 -0.73
N VAL A 375 15.58 -8.97 -0.54
CA VAL A 375 15.35 -7.52 -0.71
C VAL A 375 15.05 -6.91 0.66
N GLN A 376 15.86 -5.96 1.09
CA GLN A 376 15.75 -5.28 2.38
C GLN A 376 15.81 -3.77 2.25
N GLY A 377 15.05 -3.07 3.08
CA GLY A 377 15.18 -1.64 3.35
C GLY A 377 13.90 -1.05 3.93
N SER A 378 13.77 0.27 3.90
CA SER A 378 12.60 0.94 4.46
C SER A 378 11.31 0.54 3.73
N GLY A 379 10.38 -0.06 4.46
CA GLY A 379 9.11 -0.56 3.92
C GLY A 379 7.93 0.42 4.00
N ALA A 380 8.17 1.66 4.43
CA ALA A 380 7.16 2.68 4.66
C ALA A 380 7.72 4.10 4.49
N GLY A 381 6.83 5.09 4.43
CA GLY A 381 7.19 6.51 4.29
C GLY A 381 6.69 7.12 2.98
N GLY A 382 6.22 8.37 3.05
CA GLY A 382 5.59 9.06 1.92
C GLY A 382 6.53 9.17 0.70
N ASP A 383 7.76 9.62 0.91
CA ASP A 383 8.76 9.80 -0.15
C ASP A 383 9.22 8.49 -0.76
N VAL A 384 9.49 7.47 0.07
CA VAL A 384 9.95 6.15 -0.40
C VAL A 384 8.85 5.44 -1.17
N THR A 385 7.59 5.54 -0.71
CA THR A 385 6.44 4.98 -1.44
C THR A 385 6.23 5.73 -2.77
N ALA A 386 6.26 7.06 -2.75
CA ALA A 386 6.14 7.87 -3.97
C ALA A 386 7.27 7.60 -4.96
N MET A 387 8.48 7.28 -4.49
CA MET A 387 9.59 6.88 -5.35
C MET A 387 9.28 5.61 -6.14
N GLY A 388 8.68 4.60 -5.51
CA GLY A 388 8.24 3.38 -6.21
C GLY A 388 7.16 3.68 -7.27
N VAL A 389 6.19 4.54 -6.95
CA VAL A 389 5.16 5.01 -7.89
C VAL A 389 5.79 5.77 -9.06
N SER A 390 6.76 6.64 -8.81
CA SER A 390 7.51 7.38 -9.83
C SER A 390 8.33 6.44 -10.72
N ALA A 391 8.97 5.43 -10.15
CA ALA A 391 9.72 4.43 -10.89
C ALA A 391 8.81 3.63 -11.83
N ASP A 392 7.63 3.23 -11.36
CA ASP A 392 6.62 2.56 -12.18
C ASP A 392 6.07 3.46 -13.29
N LEU A 393 5.84 4.74 -13.01
CA LEU A 393 5.47 5.72 -14.03
C LEU A 393 6.51 5.78 -15.15
N ILE A 394 7.81 5.85 -14.81
CA ILE A 394 8.90 5.88 -15.80
C ILE A 394 8.88 4.62 -16.67
N LYS A 395 8.76 3.43 -16.05
CA LYS A 395 8.69 2.15 -16.78
C LYS A 395 7.50 2.14 -17.75
N VAL A 396 6.33 2.63 -17.33
CA VAL A 396 5.14 2.70 -18.18
C VAL A 396 5.34 3.69 -19.33
N VAL A 397 5.87 4.89 -19.06
CA VAL A 397 6.14 5.89 -20.10
C VAL A 397 7.09 5.33 -21.16
N GLN A 398 8.17 4.67 -20.75
CA GLN A 398 9.14 4.06 -21.68
C GLN A 398 8.53 2.98 -22.58
N ARG A 399 7.53 2.23 -22.07
CA ARG A 399 6.85 1.16 -22.82
C ARG A 399 5.71 1.66 -23.70
N LEU A 400 5.27 2.91 -23.53
CA LEU A 400 4.20 3.54 -24.32
C LEU A 400 4.73 4.45 -25.43
N GLN A 401 6.04 4.71 -25.46
CA GLN A 401 6.75 5.33 -26.58
C GLN A 401 6.83 4.36 -27.76
#